data_AF-A0A974Z764-F1
#
_entry.id   AF-A0A974Z764-F1
#
_cell.length_a   1.000
_cell.length_b   1.000
_cell.length_c   1.000
_cell.angle_alpha   90.00
_cell.angle_beta   90.00
_cell.angle_gamma   90.00
#
_symmetry.space_group_name_H-M   'P 1'
#
loop_
_entity.id
_entity.type
_entity.pdbx_description
1 polymer ?
#
loop_
_entity_poly.entity_id
_entity_poly.type
_entity_poly.pdbx_seq_one_letter_code
_entity_poly.pdbx_strand_id
1 'polypeptide(L)'
;MYWNVNLVSRISLAQDGRVLAAFDFVTGGAPAGEEPDAIGRFLDGLDFDDPYRKCAAALAFVERVSGVRVTADWSGRSHPASVIVNPARFELPSSWLSINAPGIAAAIPETNRQELRTLATVAATHACETAGVEDPAVLATLADNADALPELERIQRRDQIAVRAYQDYRHGLELRWNRCQPPDTRLDARARLRAAAGRRNADTFPERALCARAHALAAVCSHLADDPADALAAAMFNACQANRSNWPALLGGLTTRLLADGT
;
A
#
# COMPACT_ATOMS: atom_id res chain seq x y z
N MET A 1 -9.20 2.77 -15.52
CA MET A 1 -8.41 1.53 -15.54
C MET A 1 -7.11 1.77 -14.78
N TYR A 2 -6.78 0.94 -13.78
CA TYR A 2 -5.51 1.01 -13.08
C TYR A 2 -4.66 -0.19 -13.52
N TRP A 3 -3.51 0.05 -14.15
CA TRP A 3 -2.53 -0.99 -14.42
C TRP A 3 -1.46 -0.91 -13.33
N ASN A 4 -1.39 -1.93 -12.48
CA ASN A 4 -0.38 -2.00 -11.43
C ASN A 4 0.94 -2.55 -11.99
N VAL A 5 2.06 -1.88 -11.71
CA VAL A 5 3.42 -2.32 -12.10
C VAL A 5 3.96 -3.44 -11.19
N ASN A 6 3.25 -3.79 -10.11
CA ASN A 6 3.67 -4.80 -9.12
C ASN A 6 2.91 -6.15 -9.23
N LEU A 7 2.74 -6.71 -10.43
CA LEU A 7 2.13 -8.04 -10.66
C LEU A 7 0.66 -8.24 -10.24
N VAL A 8 -0.01 -7.23 -9.68
CA VAL A 8 -1.44 -7.33 -9.35
C VAL A 8 -2.27 -7.06 -10.61
N SER A 9 -2.83 -8.12 -11.20
CA SER A 9 -3.68 -8.05 -12.38
C SER A 9 -5.14 -7.91 -11.95
N ARG A 10 -5.47 -6.73 -11.41
CA ARG A 10 -6.77 -6.46 -10.79
C ARG A 10 -7.63 -5.51 -11.61
N ILE A 11 -8.88 -5.89 -11.82
CA ILE A 11 -9.94 -4.97 -12.28
C ILE A 11 -10.65 -4.41 -11.05
N SER A 12 -10.97 -3.11 -11.08
CA SER A 12 -11.69 -2.46 -9.99
C SER A 12 -12.75 -1.51 -10.57
N LEU A 13 -13.96 -1.62 -10.04
CA LEU A 13 -15.03 -0.64 -10.19
C LEU A 13 -14.93 0.34 -9.00
N ALA A 14 -14.75 1.61 -9.31
CA ALA A 14 -14.58 2.66 -8.30
C ALA A 14 -15.43 3.87 -8.64
N GLN A 15 -16.00 4.51 -7.62
CA GLN A 15 -16.83 5.70 -7.72
C GLN A 15 -16.53 6.61 -6.54
N ASP A 16 -16.42 7.92 -6.80
CA ASP A 16 -16.17 8.95 -5.77
C ASP A 16 -14.97 8.65 -4.84
N GLY A 17 -13.90 8.10 -5.44
CA GLY A 17 -12.66 7.75 -4.73
C GLY A 17 -12.72 6.45 -3.94
N ARG A 18 -13.83 5.72 -3.95
CA ARG A 18 -14.04 4.44 -3.25
C ARG A 18 -14.05 3.27 -4.22
N VAL A 19 -13.59 2.09 -3.79
CA VAL A 19 -13.64 0.85 -4.59
C VAL A 19 -14.90 0.08 -4.23
N LEU A 20 -15.87 0.05 -5.14
CA LEU A 20 -17.12 -0.68 -4.97
C LEU A 20 -16.88 -2.19 -5.09
N ALA A 21 -16.14 -2.61 -6.11
CA ALA A 21 -15.81 -4.01 -6.34
C ALA A 21 -14.45 -4.15 -7.04
N ALA A 22 -13.74 -5.24 -6.78
CA ALA A 22 -12.50 -5.58 -7.44
C ALA A 22 -12.26 -7.09 -7.45
N PHE A 23 -11.58 -7.59 -8.48
CA PHE A 23 -11.11 -8.98 -8.54
C PHE A 23 -9.79 -9.07 -9.32
N ASP A 24 -9.01 -10.11 -9.03
CA ASP A 24 -7.83 -10.44 -9.83
C ASP A 24 -8.26 -11.31 -11.02
N PHE A 25 -8.09 -10.77 -12.23
CA PHE A 25 -8.54 -11.41 -13.46
C PHE A 25 -7.52 -12.39 -14.04
N VAL A 26 -6.35 -12.55 -13.40
CA VAL A 26 -5.33 -13.54 -13.76
C VAL A 26 -5.40 -14.76 -12.86
N THR A 27 -5.64 -14.57 -11.55
CA THR A 27 -5.76 -15.69 -10.60
C THR A 27 -7.19 -16.17 -10.40
N GLY A 28 -8.20 -15.45 -10.91
CA GLY A 28 -9.58 -15.96 -11.01
C GLY A 28 -10.37 -15.90 -9.71
N GLY A 29 -10.21 -14.84 -8.91
CA GLY A 29 -10.94 -14.68 -7.64
C GLY A 29 -12.38 -14.17 -7.80
N ALA A 30 -13.25 -14.49 -6.84
CA ALA A 30 -14.55 -13.84 -6.72
C ALA A 30 -14.36 -12.32 -6.49
N PRO A 31 -15.25 -11.46 -7.04
CA PRO A 31 -15.25 -10.05 -6.72
C PRO A 31 -15.37 -9.78 -5.22
N ALA A 32 -14.60 -8.83 -4.73
CA ALA A 32 -14.61 -8.35 -3.35
C ALA A 32 -14.68 -6.82 -3.32
N GLY A 33 -15.23 -6.25 -2.25
CA GLY A 33 -15.40 -4.80 -2.10
C GLY A 33 -16.65 -4.47 -1.28
N GLU A 34 -17.03 -3.19 -1.27
CA GLU A 34 -18.22 -2.70 -0.56
C GLU A 34 -19.53 -3.18 -1.21
N GLU A 35 -19.54 -3.30 -2.53
CA GLU A 35 -20.65 -3.77 -3.35
C GLU A 35 -20.16 -4.80 -4.39
N PRO A 36 -19.77 -6.02 -3.97
CA PRO A 36 -19.15 -7.00 -4.86
C PRO A 36 -19.98 -7.32 -6.12
N ASP A 37 -21.30 -7.34 -5.99
CA ASP A 37 -22.23 -7.66 -7.08
C ASP A 37 -22.36 -6.54 -8.12
N ALA A 38 -21.96 -5.29 -7.81
CA ALA A 38 -22.09 -4.15 -8.70
C ALA A 38 -21.32 -4.31 -10.03
N ILE A 39 -20.31 -5.18 -10.02
CA ILE A 39 -19.47 -5.48 -11.19
C ILE A 39 -20.08 -6.54 -12.11
N GLY A 40 -21.01 -7.37 -11.60
CA GLY A 40 -21.49 -8.59 -12.28
C GLY A 40 -22.05 -8.35 -13.67
N ARG A 41 -22.90 -7.31 -13.83
CA ARG A 41 -23.49 -6.94 -15.13
C ARG A 41 -22.45 -6.60 -16.21
N PHE A 42 -21.26 -6.16 -15.81
CA PHE A 42 -20.20 -5.81 -16.74
C PHE A 42 -19.31 -7.01 -17.09
N LEU A 43 -19.34 -8.07 -16.26
CA LEU A 43 -18.62 -9.32 -16.47
C LEU A 43 -19.39 -10.33 -17.33
N ASP A 44 -20.69 -10.14 -17.52
CA ASP A 44 -21.53 -11.12 -18.22
C ASP A 44 -21.03 -11.49 -19.63
N GLY A 45 -20.79 -12.78 -19.87
CA GLY A 45 -20.23 -13.29 -21.13
C GLY A 45 -18.77 -12.95 -21.41
N LEU A 46 -18.01 -12.43 -20.44
CA LEU A 46 -16.56 -12.27 -20.55
C LEU A 46 -15.86 -13.53 -20.04
N ASP A 47 -14.92 -14.04 -20.84
CA ASP A 47 -14.12 -15.22 -20.51
C ASP A 47 -12.75 -14.79 -19.96
N PHE A 48 -12.55 -15.02 -18.67
CA PHE A 48 -11.28 -14.79 -17.97
C PHE A 48 -10.48 -16.07 -17.75
N ASP A 49 -11.06 -17.24 -18.05
CA ASP A 49 -10.40 -18.54 -17.90
C ASP A 49 -9.48 -18.83 -19.10
N ASP A 50 -9.77 -18.27 -20.27
CA ASP A 50 -8.88 -18.33 -21.43
C ASP A 50 -7.66 -17.41 -21.24
N PRO A 51 -6.44 -17.96 -21.07
CA PRO A 51 -5.23 -17.17 -20.82
C PRO A 51 -4.85 -16.26 -21.99
N TYR A 52 -5.31 -16.56 -23.20
CA TYR A 52 -5.09 -15.75 -24.40
C TYR A 52 -6.12 -14.64 -24.56
N ARG A 53 -7.30 -14.75 -23.91
CA ARG A 53 -8.39 -13.76 -24.03
C ARG A 53 -8.62 -12.91 -22.79
N LYS A 54 -8.11 -13.27 -21.61
CA LYS A 54 -8.30 -12.51 -20.36
C LYS A 54 -7.97 -11.01 -20.46
N CYS A 55 -6.94 -10.63 -21.23
CA CYS A 55 -6.64 -9.21 -21.47
C CYS A 55 -7.70 -8.52 -22.33
N ALA A 56 -8.22 -9.22 -23.36
CA ALA A 56 -9.31 -8.72 -24.18
C ALA A 56 -10.62 -8.62 -23.38
N ALA A 57 -10.90 -9.60 -22.52
CA ALA A 57 -12.01 -9.56 -21.57
C ALA A 57 -11.88 -8.37 -20.60
N ALA A 58 -10.69 -8.12 -20.06
CA ALA A 58 -10.43 -6.96 -19.20
C ALA A 58 -10.68 -5.62 -19.93
N LEU A 59 -10.29 -5.50 -21.20
CA LEU A 59 -10.59 -4.32 -22.01
C LEU A 59 -12.10 -4.19 -22.30
N ALA A 60 -12.77 -5.28 -22.67
CA ALA A 60 -14.22 -5.29 -22.91
C ALA A 60 -15.01 -4.89 -21.65
N PHE A 61 -14.56 -5.33 -20.47
CA PHE A 61 -15.09 -4.85 -19.20
C PHE A 61 -14.98 -3.33 -19.07
N VAL A 62 -13.79 -2.76 -19.35
CA VAL A 62 -13.57 -1.30 -19.28
C VAL A 62 -14.47 -0.56 -20.26
N GLU A 63 -14.64 -1.06 -21.47
CA GLU A 63 -15.52 -0.48 -22.47
C GLU A 63 -16.97 -0.46 -22.00
N ARG A 64 -17.46 -1.55 -21.40
CA ARG A 64 -18.83 -1.65 -20.87
C ARG A 64 -19.09 -0.72 -19.70
N VAL A 65 -18.14 -0.61 -18.77
CA VAL A 65 -18.26 0.29 -17.61
C VAL A 65 -18.22 1.76 -18.03
N SER A 66 -17.30 2.11 -18.92
CA SER A 66 -17.07 3.50 -19.31
C SER A 66 -18.00 4.00 -20.42
N GLY A 67 -18.60 3.09 -21.19
CA GLY A 67 -19.28 3.41 -22.46
C GLY A 67 -18.32 3.86 -23.56
N VAL A 68 -17.00 3.78 -23.35
CA VAL A 68 -15.96 4.25 -24.28
C VAL A 68 -15.27 3.06 -24.94
N ARG A 69 -15.25 3.02 -26.26
CA ARG A 69 -14.49 2.01 -27.03
C ARG A 69 -12.99 2.22 -26.84
N VAL A 70 -12.27 1.15 -26.51
CA VAL A 70 -10.80 1.11 -26.39
C VAL A 70 -10.23 0.60 -27.71
N THR A 71 -10.02 1.54 -28.64
CA THR A 71 -9.41 1.28 -29.94
C THR A 71 -7.88 1.22 -29.85
N ALA A 72 -7.21 0.75 -30.90
CA ALA A 72 -5.74 0.71 -30.92
C ALA A 72 -5.10 2.10 -30.70
N ASP A 73 -5.68 3.14 -31.30
CA ASP A 73 -5.24 4.54 -31.14
C ASP A 73 -5.60 5.12 -29.78
N TRP A 74 -6.56 4.53 -29.04
CA TRP A 74 -6.87 4.94 -27.67
C TRP A 74 -5.62 4.89 -26.80
N SER A 75 -4.79 3.86 -26.94
CA SER A 75 -3.53 3.72 -26.18
C SER A 75 -2.55 4.89 -26.36
N GLY A 76 -2.61 5.59 -27.50
CA GLY A 76 -1.76 6.73 -27.82
C GLY A 76 -2.31 8.08 -27.36
N ARG A 77 -3.53 8.14 -26.83
CA ARG A 77 -4.17 9.38 -26.37
C ARG A 77 -3.76 9.73 -24.94
N SER A 78 -3.88 11.01 -24.60
CA SER A 78 -3.81 11.44 -23.21
C SER A 78 -5.10 11.04 -22.50
N HIS A 79 -4.99 10.38 -21.35
CA HIS A 79 -6.14 9.94 -20.56
C HIS A 79 -6.16 10.64 -19.22
N PRO A 80 -7.33 11.06 -18.72
CA PRO A 80 -7.47 11.44 -17.33
C PRO A 80 -7.12 10.22 -16.47
N ALA A 81 -6.15 10.38 -15.59
CA ALA A 81 -5.82 9.37 -14.60
C ALA A 81 -6.13 9.89 -13.21
N SER A 82 -6.35 8.97 -12.28
CA SER A 82 -6.54 9.30 -10.88
C SER A 82 -5.59 8.43 -10.04
N VAL A 83 -5.02 9.04 -9.01
CA VAL A 83 -4.28 8.32 -7.99
C VAL A 83 -5.30 7.67 -7.06
N ILE A 84 -5.46 6.35 -7.18
CA ILE A 84 -6.26 5.55 -6.25
C ILE A 84 -5.30 4.98 -5.21
N VAL A 85 -5.46 5.40 -3.96
CA VAL A 85 -4.79 4.81 -2.81
C VAL A 85 -5.78 3.90 -2.12
N ASN A 86 -5.48 2.60 -2.08
CA ASN A 86 -6.26 1.65 -1.29
C ASN A 86 -5.74 1.69 0.16
N PRO A 87 -6.56 2.05 1.16
CA PRO A 87 -6.16 2.02 2.57
C PRO A 87 -5.65 0.64 3.01
N ALA A 88 -6.23 -0.44 2.47
CA ALA A 88 -5.77 -1.82 2.70
C ALA A 88 -4.33 -2.08 2.23
N ARG A 89 -3.67 -1.13 1.56
CA ARG A 89 -2.23 -1.21 1.24
C ARG A 89 -1.35 -1.15 2.50
N PHE A 90 -1.88 -0.61 3.58
CA PHE A 90 -1.22 -0.58 4.89
C PHE A 90 -1.53 -1.80 5.76
N GLU A 91 -2.57 -2.55 5.38
CA GLU A 91 -2.97 -3.78 6.03
C GLU A 91 -2.24 -4.95 5.36
N LEU A 92 -1.95 -6.01 6.13
CA LEU A 92 -1.20 -7.14 5.59
C LEU A 92 -1.99 -8.42 5.44
N PRO A 93 -1.63 -9.20 4.40
CA PRO A 93 -1.87 -10.63 4.43
C PRO A 93 -0.94 -11.26 5.48
N SER A 94 -1.53 -12.10 6.34
CA SER A 94 -0.86 -12.89 7.38
C SER A 94 0.37 -13.67 6.87
N SER A 95 0.42 -13.99 5.57
CA SER A 95 1.52 -14.72 4.93
C SER A 95 2.82 -13.92 4.74
N TRP A 96 2.82 -12.60 4.89
CA TRP A 96 4.03 -11.80 4.62
C TRP A 96 5.17 -12.10 5.58
N LEU A 97 4.88 -12.29 6.87
CA LEU A 97 5.90 -12.64 7.87
C LEU A 97 6.49 -14.02 7.56
N SER A 98 5.67 -15.01 7.18
CA SER A 98 6.16 -16.34 6.82
C SER A 98 7.17 -16.32 5.66
N ILE A 99 7.08 -15.32 4.77
CA ILE A 99 8.00 -15.16 3.64
C ILE A 99 9.22 -14.32 4.02
N ASN A 100 9.03 -13.19 4.73
CA ASN A 100 10.06 -12.17 4.90
C ASN A 100 10.76 -12.20 6.27
N ALA A 101 10.16 -12.88 7.25
CA ALA A 101 10.67 -13.03 8.61
C ALA A 101 10.23 -14.39 9.22
N PRO A 102 10.55 -15.53 8.59
CA PRO A 102 10.02 -16.83 8.98
C PRO A 102 10.33 -17.23 10.42
N GLY A 103 11.49 -16.83 10.96
CA GLY A 103 11.85 -17.08 12.35
C GLY A 103 10.92 -16.37 13.35
N ILE A 104 10.58 -15.11 13.07
CA ILE A 104 9.60 -14.36 13.89
C ILE A 104 8.21 -14.98 13.71
N ALA A 105 7.81 -15.31 12.48
CA ALA A 105 6.52 -15.94 12.21
C ALA A 105 6.33 -17.25 12.99
N ALA A 106 7.38 -18.08 13.07
CA ALA A 106 7.36 -19.35 13.79
C ALA A 106 7.28 -19.18 15.31
N ALA A 107 7.82 -18.09 15.87
CA ALA A 107 7.84 -17.83 17.30
C ALA A 107 6.54 -17.19 17.84
N ILE A 108 5.74 -16.54 16.99
CA ILE A 108 4.49 -15.86 17.40
C ILE A 108 3.58 -16.71 18.29
N PRO A 109 3.28 -17.99 17.98
CA PRO A 109 2.37 -18.80 18.81
C PRO A 109 2.86 -19.03 20.24
N GLU A 110 4.18 -18.97 20.46
CA GLU A 110 4.83 -19.18 21.75
C GLU A 110 5.15 -17.87 22.48
N THR A 111 5.09 -16.75 21.76
CA THR A 111 5.40 -15.41 22.30
C THR A 111 4.19 -14.83 23.02
N ASN A 112 4.39 -14.29 24.21
CA ASN A 112 3.31 -13.67 24.95
C ASN A 112 2.84 -12.36 24.30
N ARG A 113 1.59 -11.96 24.56
CA ARG A 113 0.97 -10.76 24.00
C ARG A 113 1.77 -9.47 24.25
N GLN A 114 2.29 -9.28 25.47
CA GLN A 114 3.00 -8.05 25.84
C GLN A 114 4.33 -7.90 25.10
N GLU A 115 5.02 -9.00 24.87
CA GLU A 115 6.26 -9.04 24.10
C GLU A 115 6.00 -8.74 22.62
N LEU A 116 4.96 -9.35 22.02
CA LEU A 116 4.53 -9.02 20.66
C LEU A 116 4.20 -7.53 20.50
N ARG A 117 3.52 -6.92 21.48
CA ARG A 117 3.27 -5.46 21.53
C ARG A 117 4.56 -4.65 21.58
N THR A 118 5.51 -5.09 22.40
CA THR A 118 6.81 -4.44 22.54
C THR A 118 7.57 -4.47 21.22
N LEU A 119 7.61 -5.62 20.53
CA LEU A 119 8.24 -5.74 19.22
C LEU A 119 7.55 -4.89 18.14
N ALA A 120 6.22 -4.83 18.15
CA ALA A 120 5.46 -3.97 17.25
C ALA A 120 5.81 -2.48 17.47
N THR A 121 5.92 -2.06 18.73
CA THR A 121 6.34 -0.71 19.12
C THR A 121 7.74 -0.40 18.61
N VAL A 122 8.70 -1.32 18.80
CA VAL A 122 10.08 -1.15 18.31
C VAL A 122 10.13 -0.98 16.79
N ALA A 123 9.38 -1.80 16.05
CA ALA A 123 9.29 -1.68 14.59
C ALA A 123 8.71 -0.33 14.16
N ALA A 124 7.63 0.12 14.80
CA ALA A 124 6.98 1.39 14.48
C ALA A 124 7.84 2.61 14.85
N THR A 125 8.53 2.58 16.00
CA THR A 125 9.50 3.61 16.41
C THR A 125 10.64 3.71 15.40
N HIS A 126 11.24 2.59 15.00
CA HIS A 126 12.30 2.58 13.99
C HIS A 126 11.85 3.17 12.65
N ALA A 127 10.61 2.88 12.25
CA ALA A 127 10.02 3.44 11.03
C ALA A 127 9.88 4.97 11.14
N CYS A 128 9.40 5.47 12.29
CA CYS A 128 9.28 6.91 12.56
C CYS A 128 10.64 7.61 12.55
N GLU A 129 11.64 7.06 13.24
CA GLU A 129 13.00 7.60 13.28
C GLU A 129 13.62 7.69 11.88
N THR A 130 13.53 6.62 11.08
CA THR A 130 14.07 6.66 9.71
C THR A 130 13.34 7.70 8.87
N ALA A 131 12.00 7.72 8.95
CA ALA A 131 11.19 8.60 8.11
C ALA A 131 11.22 10.07 8.58
N GLY A 132 11.90 10.39 9.69
CA GLY A 132 11.94 11.74 10.26
C GLY A 132 10.57 12.20 10.77
N VAL A 133 9.79 11.30 11.36
CA VAL A 133 8.51 11.65 11.98
C VAL A 133 8.77 12.27 13.35
N GLU A 134 8.56 13.58 13.45
CA GLU A 134 8.77 14.36 14.69
C GLU A 134 7.45 14.78 15.35
N ASP A 135 6.31 14.35 14.82
CA ASP A 135 4.99 14.76 15.31
C ASP A 135 4.75 14.25 16.75
N PRO A 136 4.57 15.15 17.74
CA PRO A 136 4.43 14.74 19.13
C PRO A 136 3.22 13.85 19.41
N ALA A 137 2.10 14.03 18.69
CA ALA A 137 0.91 13.21 18.90
C ALA A 137 1.11 11.77 18.38
N VAL A 138 1.86 11.61 17.29
CA VAL A 138 2.24 10.30 16.76
C VAL A 138 3.21 9.61 17.73
N LEU A 139 4.23 10.33 18.20
CA LEU A 139 5.20 9.77 19.14
C LEU A 139 4.58 9.43 20.50
N ALA A 140 3.65 10.25 21.00
CA ALA A 140 2.89 9.93 22.20
C ALA A 140 2.06 8.64 22.04
N THR A 141 1.50 8.40 20.86
CA THR A 141 0.76 7.16 20.58
C THR A 141 1.63 5.91 20.68
N LEU A 142 2.92 6.00 20.34
CA LEU A 142 3.87 4.90 20.49
C LEU A 142 4.31 4.66 21.95
N ALA A 143 4.22 5.69 22.80
CA ALA A 143 4.57 5.58 24.21
C ALA A 143 3.44 4.97 25.05
N ASP A 144 2.20 5.03 24.57
CA ASP A 144 1.03 4.50 25.27
C ASP A 144 0.97 2.97 25.22
N ASN A 145 0.47 2.35 26.29
CA ASN A 145 0.14 0.93 26.26
C ASN A 145 -1.19 0.73 25.52
N ALA A 146 -1.12 0.26 24.27
CA ALA A 146 -2.30 0.01 23.42
C ALA A 146 -3.37 -0.87 24.10
N ASP A 147 -2.98 -1.83 24.95
CA ASP A 147 -3.91 -2.72 25.64
C ASP A 147 -4.58 -2.06 26.86
N ALA A 148 -4.05 -0.92 27.33
CA ALA A 148 -4.66 -0.13 28.40
C ALA A 148 -5.62 0.95 27.86
N LEU A 149 -5.61 1.23 26.56
CA LEU A 149 -6.49 2.23 25.94
C LEU A 149 -7.92 1.68 25.79
N PRO A 150 -8.96 2.46 26.14
CA PRO A 150 -10.33 2.15 25.78
C PRO A 150 -10.45 1.87 24.27
N GLU A 151 -11.24 0.87 23.88
CA GLU A 151 -11.39 0.45 22.48
C GLU A 151 -11.78 1.62 21.56
N LEU A 152 -12.75 2.44 21.96
CA LEU A 152 -13.19 3.59 21.18
C LEU A 152 -12.06 4.62 20.97
N GLU A 153 -11.26 4.89 22.00
CA GLU A 153 -10.13 5.80 21.91
C GLU A 153 -9.05 5.24 20.97
N ARG A 154 -8.81 3.93 21.04
CA ARG A 154 -7.86 3.23 20.18
C ARG A 154 -8.25 3.30 18.71
N ILE A 155 -9.53 3.08 18.39
CA ILE A 155 -10.09 3.21 17.04
C ILE A 155 -9.94 4.65 16.55
N GLN A 156 -10.34 5.64 17.37
CA GLN A 156 -10.25 7.05 16.99
C GLN A 156 -8.80 7.48 16.67
N ARG A 157 -7.83 7.08 17.50
CA ARG A 157 -6.41 7.36 17.24
C ARG A 157 -5.91 6.68 15.97
N ARG A 158 -6.27 5.40 15.78
CA ARG A 158 -5.93 4.64 14.56
C ARG A 158 -6.45 5.35 13.31
N ASP A 159 -7.72 5.79 13.32
CA ASP A 159 -8.34 6.47 12.17
C ASP A 159 -7.66 7.82 11.89
N GLN A 160 -7.39 8.61 12.93
CA GLN A 160 -6.71 9.90 12.78
C GLN A 160 -5.31 9.75 12.16
N ILE A 161 -4.52 8.77 12.61
CA ILE A 161 -3.18 8.52 12.06
C ILE A 161 -3.29 7.93 10.65
N ALA A 162 -4.27 7.06 10.39
CA ALA A 162 -4.49 6.44 9.08
C ALA A 162 -4.85 7.49 8.01
N VAL A 163 -5.68 8.49 8.35
CA VAL A 163 -6.00 9.61 7.45
C VAL A 163 -4.73 10.37 7.05
N ARG A 164 -3.81 10.60 7.99
CA ARG A 164 -2.54 11.28 7.72
C ARG A 164 -1.61 10.44 6.86
N ALA A 165 -1.48 9.15 7.18
CA ALA A 165 -0.72 8.19 6.36
C ALA A 165 -1.22 8.19 4.91
N TYR A 166 -2.55 8.18 4.73
CA TYR A 166 -3.20 8.26 3.42
C TYR A 166 -2.86 9.56 2.68
N GLN A 167 -2.95 10.71 3.35
CA GLN A 167 -2.65 12.01 2.76
C GLN A 167 -1.20 12.09 2.28
N ASP A 168 -0.25 11.65 3.11
CA ASP A 168 1.17 11.64 2.76
C ASP A 168 1.46 10.72 1.57
N TYR A 169 0.88 9.52 1.60
CA TYR A 169 1.05 8.55 0.53
C TYR A 169 0.50 9.07 -0.80
N ARG A 170 -0.72 9.62 -0.75
CA ARG A 170 -1.36 10.25 -1.90
C ARG A 170 -0.49 11.38 -2.45
N HIS A 171 0.03 12.25 -1.59
CA HIS A 171 0.88 13.35 -2.02
C HIS A 171 2.17 12.86 -2.68
N GLY A 172 2.83 11.84 -2.11
CA GLY A 172 3.99 11.21 -2.73
C GLY A 172 3.70 10.62 -4.12
N LEU A 173 2.52 10.03 -4.29
CA LEU A 173 2.06 9.54 -5.59
C LEU A 173 1.70 10.66 -6.58
N GLU A 174 1.13 11.77 -6.11
CA GLU A 174 0.86 12.96 -6.95
C GLU A 174 2.16 13.58 -7.46
N LEU A 175 3.20 13.68 -6.63
CA LEU A 175 4.53 14.11 -7.06
C LEU A 175 5.11 13.17 -8.13
N ARG A 176 5.04 11.85 -7.89
CA ARG A 176 5.47 10.85 -8.87
C ARG A 176 4.69 10.95 -10.17
N TRP A 177 3.37 11.15 -10.07
CA TRP A 177 2.49 11.32 -11.22
C TRP A 177 2.91 12.52 -12.05
N ASN A 178 3.06 13.68 -11.42
CA ASN A 178 3.49 14.92 -12.05
C ASN A 178 4.85 14.76 -12.74
N ARG A 179 5.79 14.07 -12.09
CA ARG A 179 7.08 13.73 -12.70
C ARG A 179 6.94 12.80 -13.90
N CYS A 180 5.98 11.87 -13.91
CA CYS A 180 5.78 10.93 -15.00
C CYS A 180 4.91 11.44 -16.16
N GLN A 181 4.36 12.66 -16.07
CA GLN A 181 3.53 13.20 -17.15
C GLN A 181 4.32 13.28 -18.47
N PRO A 182 3.67 12.95 -19.61
CA PRO A 182 4.30 13.08 -20.91
C PRO A 182 4.74 14.54 -21.14
N PRO A 183 5.85 14.77 -21.86
CA PRO A 183 6.27 16.13 -22.17
C PRO A 183 5.21 16.78 -23.06
N ASP A 184 5.05 18.11 -22.94
CA ASP A 184 4.14 18.87 -23.79
C ASP A 184 4.42 18.55 -25.27
N THR A 185 3.39 18.11 -25.98
CA THR A 185 3.47 17.69 -27.38
C THR A 185 3.77 18.85 -28.32
N ARG A 186 3.61 20.10 -27.85
CA ARG A 186 3.96 21.33 -28.57
C ARG A 186 5.48 21.59 -28.57
N LEU A 187 6.25 20.90 -27.74
CA LEU A 187 7.71 21.02 -27.70
C LEU A 187 8.35 20.31 -28.91
N ASP A 188 9.44 20.89 -29.43
CA ASP A 188 10.24 20.23 -30.46
C ASP A 188 10.86 18.91 -29.95
N ALA A 189 11.37 18.07 -30.86
CA ALA A 189 11.91 16.75 -30.52
C ALA A 189 13.09 16.83 -29.51
N ARG A 190 13.95 17.85 -29.61
CA ARG A 190 15.11 18.03 -28.72
C ARG A 190 14.67 18.48 -27.33
N ALA A 191 13.71 19.39 -27.26
CA ALA A 191 13.10 19.85 -26.00
C ALA A 191 12.37 18.70 -25.29
N ARG A 192 11.63 17.86 -26.03
CA ARG A 192 10.98 16.64 -25.48
C ARG A 192 12.01 15.65 -24.93
N LEU A 193 13.12 15.42 -25.63
CA LEU A 193 14.19 14.55 -25.16
C LEU A 193 14.84 15.08 -23.88
N ARG A 194 15.14 16.38 -23.83
CA ARG A 194 15.68 17.03 -22.62
C ARG A 194 14.72 16.95 -21.44
N ALA A 195 13.43 17.21 -21.65
CA ALA A 195 12.41 17.05 -20.62
C ALA A 195 12.33 15.59 -20.12
N ALA A 196 12.41 14.61 -21.03
CA ALA A 196 12.43 13.20 -20.67
C ALA A 196 13.69 12.79 -19.89
N ALA A 197 14.86 13.33 -20.24
CA ALA A 197 16.09 13.11 -19.50
C ALA A 197 16.06 13.77 -18.12
N GLY A 198 15.58 15.02 -18.04
CA GLY A 198 15.39 15.75 -16.78
C GLY A 198 14.47 15.01 -15.81
N ARG A 199 13.37 14.41 -16.28
CA ARG A 199 12.49 13.58 -15.46
C ARG A 199 13.13 12.32 -14.90
N ARG A 200 14.02 11.67 -15.67
CA ARG A 200 14.74 10.48 -15.21
C ARG A 200 15.76 10.82 -14.14
N ASN A 201 16.36 12.01 -14.25
CA ASN A 201 17.38 12.50 -13.32
C ASN A 201 16.81 13.37 -12.19
N ALA A 202 15.50 13.63 -12.19
CA ALA A 202 14.86 14.45 -11.18
C ALA A 202 15.03 13.81 -9.81
N ASP A 203 15.24 14.65 -8.80
CA ASP A 203 15.34 14.20 -7.43
C ASP A 203 14.01 13.58 -6.99
N THR A 204 14.04 12.29 -6.67
CA THR A 204 12.90 11.53 -6.17
C THR A 204 12.86 11.49 -4.64
N PHE A 205 13.78 12.19 -3.98
CA PHE A 205 13.83 12.24 -2.52
C PHE A 205 12.51 12.73 -1.89
N PRO A 206 11.85 13.82 -2.35
CA PRO A 206 10.58 14.25 -1.76
C PRO A 206 9.48 13.19 -1.88
N GLU A 207 9.37 12.52 -3.04
CA GLU A 207 8.42 11.42 -3.26
C GLU A 207 8.66 10.27 -2.28
N ARG A 208 9.94 9.88 -2.12
CA ARG A 208 10.36 8.77 -1.26
C ARG A 208 10.17 9.10 0.22
N ALA A 209 10.49 10.33 0.63
CA ALA A 209 10.32 10.81 2.00
C ALA A 209 8.84 10.77 2.41
N LEU A 210 7.93 11.24 1.56
CA LEU A 210 6.48 11.18 1.82
C LEU A 210 5.97 9.73 1.89
N CYS A 211 6.41 8.86 0.98
CA CYS A 211 6.04 7.44 1.03
C CYS A 211 6.58 6.76 2.30
N ALA A 212 7.82 7.07 2.70
CA ALA A 212 8.42 6.54 3.91
C ALA A 212 7.67 7.02 5.16
N ARG A 213 7.31 8.31 5.21
CA ARG A 213 6.51 8.90 6.29
C ARG A 213 5.14 8.25 6.38
N ALA A 214 4.45 8.06 5.25
CA ALA A 214 3.16 7.37 5.22
C ALA A 214 3.24 5.95 5.80
N HIS A 215 4.28 5.19 5.43
CA HIS A 215 4.49 3.85 5.97
C HIS A 215 4.86 3.89 7.46
N ALA A 216 5.66 4.86 7.91
CA ALA A 216 5.93 5.01 9.34
C ALA A 216 4.64 5.27 10.14
N LEU A 217 3.78 6.18 9.67
CA LEU A 217 2.47 6.44 10.28
C LEU A 217 1.58 5.18 10.27
N ALA A 218 1.58 4.42 9.18
CA ALA A 218 0.84 3.15 9.11
C ALA A 218 1.38 2.09 10.08
N ALA A 219 2.68 2.07 10.37
CA ALA A 219 3.26 1.22 11.41
C ALA A 219 2.73 1.61 12.79
N VAL A 220 2.59 2.92 13.07
CA VAL A 220 1.95 3.42 14.31
C VAL A 220 0.47 3.02 14.38
N CYS A 221 -0.28 3.14 13.28
CA CYS A 221 -1.67 2.63 13.23
C CYS A 221 -1.75 1.14 13.56
N SER A 222 -0.80 0.36 13.03
CA SER A 222 -0.75 -1.09 13.18
C SER A 222 -0.48 -1.50 14.63
N HIS A 223 0.35 -0.75 15.34
CA HIS A 223 0.62 -0.96 16.77
C HIS A 223 -0.67 -0.97 17.61
N LEU A 224 -1.70 -0.24 17.17
CA LEU A 224 -3.01 -0.13 17.82
C LEU A 224 -4.00 -1.26 17.46
N ALA A 225 -3.63 -2.26 16.64
CA ALA A 225 -4.55 -3.35 16.27
C ALA A 225 -4.98 -4.20 17.50
N ASP A 226 -6.15 -4.84 17.44
CA ASP A 226 -6.65 -5.68 18.56
C ASP A 226 -5.78 -6.90 18.83
N ASP A 227 -5.37 -7.59 17.75
CA ASP A 227 -4.48 -8.74 17.82
C ASP A 227 -3.01 -8.29 17.80
N PRO A 228 -2.20 -8.63 18.82
CA PRO A 228 -0.78 -8.29 18.87
C PRO A 228 0.05 -8.94 17.76
N ALA A 229 -0.35 -10.12 17.25
CA ALA A 229 0.34 -10.77 16.14
C ALA A 229 0.13 -9.99 14.83
N ASP A 230 -1.11 -9.56 14.56
CA ASP A 230 -1.42 -8.69 13.43
C ASP A 230 -0.73 -7.32 13.58
N ALA A 231 -0.70 -6.77 14.79
CA ALA A 231 0.00 -5.53 15.09
C ALA A 231 1.50 -5.62 14.74
N LEU A 232 2.16 -6.70 15.16
CA LEU A 232 3.57 -6.95 14.86
C LEU A 232 3.81 -7.12 13.36
N ALA A 233 3.01 -7.98 12.71
CA ALA A 233 3.12 -8.22 11.27
C ALA A 233 2.98 -6.92 10.47
N ALA A 234 1.97 -6.13 10.81
CA ALA A 234 1.66 -4.88 10.15
C ALA A 234 2.68 -3.76 10.42
N ALA A 235 3.18 -3.65 11.66
CA ALA A 235 4.25 -2.73 11.99
C ALA A 235 5.56 -3.08 11.24
N MET A 236 5.94 -4.37 11.21
CA MET A 236 7.18 -4.81 10.56
C MET A 236 7.17 -4.61 9.04
N PHE A 237 6.08 -4.94 8.35
CA PHE A 237 5.96 -4.65 6.92
C PHE A 237 6.10 -3.16 6.64
N ASN A 238 5.35 -2.33 7.39
CA ASN A 238 5.36 -0.90 7.16
C ASN A 238 6.74 -0.30 7.48
N ALA A 239 7.43 -0.77 8.52
CA ALA A 239 8.82 -0.42 8.79
C ALA A 239 9.77 -0.82 7.63
N CYS A 240 9.61 -2.03 7.08
CA CYS A 240 10.34 -2.48 5.90
C CYS A 240 10.07 -1.57 4.68
N GLN A 241 8.82 -1.19 4.44
CA GLN A 241 8.48 -0.28 3.34
C GLN A 241 9.03 1.14 3.55
N ALA A 242 9.08 1.63 4.79
CA ALA A 242 9.65 2.92 5.13
C ALA A 242 11.17 2.96 4.89
N ASN A 243 11.88 1.84 5.15
CA ASN A 243 13.33 1.74 4.98
C ASN A 243 13.81 0.36 4.48
N ARG A 244 13.58 0.07 3.20
CA ARG A 244 13.98 -1.24 2.64
C ARG A 244 15.48 -1.53 2.76
N SER A 245 16.33 -0.50 2.66
CA SER A 245 17.79 -0.66 2.76
C SER A 245 18.25 -1.07 4.16
N ASN A 246 17.57 -0.62 5.21
CA ASN A 246 17.92 -0.96 6.60
C ASN A 246 17.11 -2.13 7.16
N TRP A 247 16.19 -2.70 6.39
CA TRP A 247 15.35 -3.82 6.81
C TRP A 247 16.14 -5.00 7.42
N PRO A 248 17.27 -5.46 6.83
CA PRO A 248 18.04 -6.56 7.43
C PRO A 248 18.53 -6.27 8.86
N ALA A 249 18.91 -5.02 9.14
CA ALA A 249 19.38 -4.62 10.47
C ALA A 249 18.24 -4.61 11.49
N LEU A 250 17.08 -4.04 11.12
CA LEU A 250 15.89 -4.07 11.96
C LEU A 250 15.44 -5.52 12.24
N LEU A 251 15.36 -6.35 11.20
CA LEU A 251 14.96 -7.76 11.32
C LEU A 251 15.91 -8.52 12.26
N GLY A 252 17.22 -8.32 12.11
CA GLY A 252 18.22 -8.91 13.00
C GLY A 252 18.00 -8.50 14.46
N GLY A 253 17.81 -7.20 14.72
CA GLY A 253 17.55 -6.69 16.07
C GLY A 253 16.28 -7.24 16.71
N LEU A 254 15.17 -7.31 15.96
CA LEU A 254 13.91 -7.90 16.46
C LEU A 254 14.05 -9.41 16.72
N THR A 255 14.73 -10.14 15.83
CA THR A 255 14.94 -11.58 15.99
C THR A 255 15.80 -11.88 17.22
N THR A 256 16.90 -11.15 17.41
CA THR A 256 17.75 -11.31 18.60
C THR A 256 16.98 -11.06 19.89
N ARG A 257 16.12 -10.03 19.91
CA ARG A 257 15.34 -9.68 21.09
C ARG A 257 14.32 -10.77 21.44
N LEU A 258 13.60 -11.26 20.44
CA LEU A 258 12.62 -12.34 20.60
C LEU A 258 13.26 -13.66 21.08
N LEU A 259 14.49 -13.96 20.64
CA LEU A 259 15.18 -15.18 21.06
C LEU A 259 15.86 -15.06 22.43
N ALA A 260 16.14 -13.85 22.91
CA ALA A 260 16.81 -13.64 24.20
C ALA A 260 15.88 -13.84 25.40
N ASP A 261 14.57 -13.60 25.23
CA ASP A 261 13.57 -13.70 26.30
C ASP A 261 12.97 -15.12 26.44
N GLY A 262 13.30 -16.03 25.51
CA GLY A 262 12.83 -17.42 25.48
C GLY A 262 13.74 -18.47 26.12
N THR A 263 14.88 -18.07 26.69
CA THR A 263 15.84 -18.95 27.40
C THR A 263 15.89 -18.64 28.89
#